data_AF-A0A556TKD0-F1
#
_entry.id   AF-A0A556TKD0-F1
#
_cell.length_a   1.000
_cell.length_b   1.000
_cell.length_c   1.000
_cell.angle_alpha   90.00
_cell.angle_beta   90.00
_cell.angle_gamma   90.00
#
_symmetry.space_group_name_H-M   'P 1'
#
loop_
_entity.id
_entity.type
_entity.pdbx_description
1 polymer ?
#
loop_
_entity_poly.entity_id
_entity_poly.type
_entity_poly.pdbx_seq_one_letter_code
_entity_poly.pdbx_strand_id
1 'polypeptide(L)'
;MELRLWSFFYLTLHNYYLLTNTEQTVFRADPHAKAVFLRPKRANAFFVEEILEGNLERECYEETCNKEEAREVFEDDRKTDPCGNLRVLSEDSKWRTMNQNEPICPQGKCPWQVSFVDKSGDVICQGVILGKRSILTTAACMTTGENITLVIGNSNEKINASRVTRRTVHSRYSSGSPDDNLAFLELEEPISLGLGTIQLCLPEKDFSENILMKSGKEAVVVGGANKPSYLSLDVCHSKLNLSFALTNKMFCMEEQEAEGTVQQRLKHKKKECDLLAGSPVATVEGNTAFLTGLFLSQSDCSQGLVFTKVSRYLPWIRKLLLSTEADMVREKLYF
;
A
#
# COMPACT_ATOMS: atom_id res chain seq x y z
N MET A 1 -7.60 30.35 -79.26
CA MET A 1 -7.51 29.11 -78.47
C MET A 1 -6.15 28.93 -77.78
N GLU A 2 -5.19 29.88 -77.90
CA GLU A 2 -3.85 29.70 -77.33
C GLU A 2 -3.58 30.43 -76.01
N LEU A 3 -4.19 31.60 -75.75
CA LEU A 3 -3.97 32.34 -74.49
C LEU A 3 -4.59 31.69 -73.24
N ARG A 4 -5.64 30.87 -73.39
CA ARG A 4 -6.27 30.16 -72.26
C ARG A 4 -5.48 28.91 -71.83
N LEU A 5 -4.76 28.27 -72.76
CA LEU A 5 -3.94 27.09 -72.44
C LEU A 5 -2.72 27.47 -71.62
N TRP A 6 -2.07 28.59 -71.93
CA TRP A 6 -0.91 29.07 -71.17
C TRP A 6 -1.29 29.50 -69.75
N SER A 7 -2.46 30.12 -69.56
CA SER A 7 -2.94 30.48 -68.23
C SER A 7 -3.28 29.25 -67.37
N PHE A 8 -3.85 28.20 -67.98
CA PHE A 8 -4.05 26.91 -67.31
C PHE A 8 -2.72 26.24 -66.95
N PHE A 9 -1.73 26.25 -67.85
CA PHE A 9 -0.40 25.70 -67.55
C PHE A 9 0.33 26.48 -66.47
N TYR A 10 0.20 27.81 -66.43
CA TYR A 10 0.81 28.62 -65.37
C TYR A 10 0.15 28.38 -64.01
N LEU A 11 -1.17 28.26 -63.96
CA LEU A 11 -1.92 27.99 -62.72
C LEU A 11 -1.68 26.57 -62.19
N THR A 12 -1.52 25.57 -63.07
CA THR A 12 -1.16 24.20 -62.66
C THR A 12 0.30 24.10 -62.22
N LEU A 13 1.23 24.80 -62.89
CA LEU A 13 2.63 24.89 -62.46
C LEU A 13 2.77 25.65 -61.13
N HIS A 14 2.03 26.74 -60.90
CA HIS A 14 2.03 27.45 -59.63
C HIS A 14 1.41 26.62 -58.48
N ASN A 15 0.31 25.90 -58.73
CA ASN A 15 -0.26 24.99 -57.73
C ASN A 15 0.67 23.82 -57.43
N TYR A 16 1.34 23.26 -58.43
CA TYR A 16 2.34 22.22 -58.21
C TYR A 16 3.52 22.76 -57.37
N TYR A 17 4.01 23.96 -57.67
CA TYR A 17 5.09 24.60 -56.92
C TYR A 17 4.71 24.96 -55.47
N LEU A 18 3.44 25.30 -55.21
CA LEU A 18 2.92 25.55 -53.86
C LEU A 18 2.68 24.24 -53.09
N LEU A 19 2.22 23.17 -53.75
CA LEU A 19 2.04 21.84 -53.14
C LEU A 19 3.38 21.15 -52.83
N THR A 20 4.44 21.41 -53.61
CA THR A 20 5.78 20.86 -53.32
C THR A 20 6.55 21.59 -52.22
N ASN A 21 6.05 22.73 -51.71
CA ASN A 21 6.71 23.53 -50.67
C ASN A 21 5.98 23.51 -49.31
N THR A 22 4.97 22.65 -49.14
CA THR A 22 4.29 22.46 -47.85
C THR A 22 4.49 21.05 -47.31
N GLU A 23 5.74 20.66 -47.07
CA GLU A 23 6.07 19.74 -45.98
C GLU A 23 6.61 20.57 -44.81
N GLN A 24 5.71 21.13 -44.01
CA GLN A 24 6.05 21.40 -42.62
C GLN A 24 6.01 20.07 -41.88
N THR A 25 7.13 19.36 -41.88
CA THR A 25 7.38 18.29 -40.92
C THR A 25 7.46 18.92 -39.53
N VAL A 26 6.33 18.97 -38.82
CA VAL A 26 6.27 19.44 -37.42
C VAL A 26 7.01 18.48 -36.47
N PHE A 27 7.39 17.28 -36.94
CA PHE A 27 8.28 16.36 -36.23
C PHE A 27 9.41 15.87 -37.14
N ARG A 28 10.66 16.18 -36.77
CA ARG A 28 11.87 15.63 -37.42
C ARG A 28 12.21 14.25 -36.86
N ALA A 29 12.70 13.36 -37.73
CA ALA A 29 13.22 12.05 -37.37
C ALA A 29 14.48 12.12 -36.47
N ASP A 30 14.68 11.02 -35.74
CA ASP A 30 15.41 10.84 -34.47
C ASP A 30 16.87 11.34 -34.36
N PRO A 31 17.74 11.48 -35.39
CA PRO A 31 19.13 11.83 -35.08
C PRO A 31 19.33 13.32 -34.74
N HIS A 32 18.36 14.21 -34.99
CA HIS A 32 18.55 15.66 -34.86
C HIS A 32 17.56 16.37 -33.91
N ALA A 33 16.64 15.64 -33.28
CA ALA A 33 15.73 16.21 -32.27
C ALA A 33 16.42 16.47 -30.92
N LYS A 34 17.59 15.86 -30.67
CA LYS A 34 18.36 16.01 -29.42
C LYS A 34 19.17 17.30 -29.31
N ALA A 35 19.21 18.13 -30.35
CA ALA A 35 20.00 19.37 -30.38
C ALA A 35 19.20 20.64 -29.98
N VAL A 36 17.86 20.56 -29.89
CA VAL A 36 16.99 21.75 -29.69
C VAL A 36 16.38 21.83 -28.28
N PHE A 37 16.53 20.78 -27.48
CA PHE A 37 16.39 20.86 -26.02
C PHE A 37 17.69 20.42 -25.34
N LEU A 38 18.76 21.17 -25.58
CA LEU A 38 19.81 21.29 -24.56
C LEU A 38 19.33 22.30 -23.52
N ARG A 39 18.24 21.99 -22.82
CA ARG A 39 18.10 22.53 -21.46
C ARG A 39 19.20 21.81 -20.69
N PRO A 40 20.25 22.49 -20.20
CA PRO A 40 21.13 21.84 -19.24
C PRO A 40 20.24 21.31 -18.12
N LYS A 41 20.41 20.05 -17.73
CA LYS A 41 19.92 19.62 -16.41
C LYS A 41 20.47 20.65 -15.44
N ARG A 42 19.61 21.35 -14.70
CA ARG A 42 20.06 22.27 -13.65
C ARG A 42 20.52 21.49 -12.42
N ALA A 43 21.06 20.30 -12.61
CA ALA A 43 21.67 19.54 -11.54
C ALA A 43 22.81 20.39 -10.98
N ASN A 44 22.62 20.86 -9.75
CA ASN A 44 23.63 21.48 -8.92
C ASN A 44 24.36 22.68 -9.55
N ALA A 45 23.63 23.77 -9.81
CA ALA A 45 24.26 25.09 -9.72
C ALA A 45 24.56 25.35 -8.23
N PHE A 46 25.68 24.78 -7.78
CA PHE A 46 26.20 24.80 -6.41
C PHE A 46 25.87 26.14 -5.71
N PHE A 47 25.02 26.08 -4.67
CA PHE A 47 24.58 27.14 -3.73
C PHE A 47 23.21 27.85 -3.90
N VAL A 48 22.35 27.54 -4.88
CA VAL A 48 21.08 28.32 -5.07
C VAL A 48 19.78 27.52 -5.18
N GLU A 49 19.83 26.19 -5.14
CA GLU A 49 18.65 25.33 -5.22
C GLU A 49 17.67 25.57 -4.05
N GLU A 50 18.21 25.75 -2.85
CA GLU A 50 17.48 26.06 -1.59
C GLU A 50 16.73 27.41 -1.60
N ILE A 51 16.94 28.27 -2.61
CA ILE A 51 16.25 29.57 -2.75
C ILE A 51 15.07 29.47 -3.73
N LEU A 52 15.01 28.42 -4.55
CA LEU A 52 13.96 28.24 -5.54
C LEU A 52 12.74 27.55 -4.91
N GLU A 53 11.55 28.02 -5.28
CA GLU A 53 10.30 27.35 -4.88
C GLU A 53 10.25 25.92 -5.45
N GLY A 54 9.88 24.96 -4.61
CA GLY A 54 9.89 23.52 -4.92
C GLY A 54 9.05 23.19 -6.15
N ASN A 55 9.58 22.37 -7.05
CA ASN A 55 8.89 21.99 -8.29
C ASN A 55 8.87 20.48 -8.53
N LEU A 56 7.68 19.86 -8.52
CA LEU A 56 7.52 18.39 -8.61
C LEU A 56 8.22 17.77 -9.81
N GLU A 57 8.15 18.42 -10.97
CA GLU A 57 8.80 17.92 -12.19
C GLU A 57 10.32 17.95 -12.05
N ARG A 58 10.86 19.06 -11.57
CA ARG A 58 12.31 19.24 -11.40
C ARG A 58 12.89 18.30 -10.35
N GLU A 59 12.33 18.31 -9.16
CA GLU A 59 12.92 17.62 -8.00
C GLU A 59 12.66 16.10 -8.03
N CYS A 60 11.45 15.67 -8.42
CA CYS A 60 11.02 14.27 -8.27
C CYS A 60 10.96 13.46 -9.57
N TYR A 61 10.75 14.10 -10.73
CA TYR A 61 10.66 13.41 -12.02
C TYR A 61 11.94 13.55 -12.86
N GLU A 62 12.58 14.71 -12.84
CA GLU A 62 13.85 14.97 -13.54
C GLU A 62 15.08 14.58 -12.67
N GLU A 63 14.93 14.64 -11.33
CA GLU A 63 15.93 14.36 -10.31
C GLU A 63 15.44 13.35 -9.24
N THR A 64 16.34 12.95 -8.32
CA THR A 64 15.98 12.06 -7.19
C THR A 64 15.76 12.88 -5.94
N CYS A 65 14.50 13.22 -5.69
CA CYS A 65 14.07 14.04 -4.57
C CYS A 65 14.43 13.43 -3.19
N ASN A 66 15.00 14.25 -2.32
CA ASN A 66 15.14 13.97 -0.89
C ASN A 66 13.89 14.41 -0.10
N LYS A 67 13.85 14.14 1.21
CA LYS A 67 12.65 14.40 2.04
C LYS A 67 12.31 15.90 2.14
N GLU A 68 13.31 16.76 2.19
CA GLU A 68 13.12 18.20 2.35
C GLU A 68 12.61 18.83 1.05
N GLU A 69 13.16 18.43 -0.09
CA GLU A 69 12.69 18.84 -1.42
C GLU A 69 11.23 18.41 -1.67
N ALA A 70 10.87 17.19 -1.26
CA ALA A 70 9.48 16.72 -1.38
C ALA A 70 8.54 17.55 -0.50
N ARG A 71 9.02 18.01 0.67
CA ARG A 71 8.25 18.82 1.62
C ARG A 71 7.95 20.19 1.03
N GLU A 72 8.94 20.78 0.37
CA GLU A 72 8.84 22.08 -0.31
C GLU A 72 7.92 22.02 -1.53
N VAL A 73 8.04 20.99 -2.39
CA VAL A 73 7.17 20.79 -3.56
C VAL A 73 5.69 20.69 -3.18
N PHE A 74 5.43 20.05 -2.06
CA PHE A 74 4.08 19.70 -1.66
C PHE A 74 3.47 20.66 -0.63
N GLU A 75 4.28 21.60 -0.11
CA GLU A 75 3.98 22.60 0.94
C GLU A 75 3.16 22.03 2.12
N ASP A 76 3.35 20.75 2.43
CA ASP A 76 2.61 20.07 3.47
C ASP A 76 3.44 18.89 3.99
N ASP A 77 3.87 18.99 5.26
CA ASP A 77 4.57 17.92 5.98
C ASP A 77 3.80 16.58 5.89
N ARG A 78 2.48 16.63 5.67
CA ARG A 78 1.58 15.47 5.54
C ARG A 78 1.65 14.75 4.20
N LYS A 79 2.15 15.38 3.13
CA LYS A 79 2.44 14.72 1.85
C LYS A 79 3.83 14.08 1.83
N THR A 80 4.68 14.40 2.81
CA THR A 80 6.04 13.88 2.97
C THR A 80 6.22 12.76 3.99
N ASP A 81 5.20 12.41 4.77
CA ASP A 81 5.26 11.20 5.59
C ASP A 81 4.99 9.98 4.69
N PRO A 82 6.03 9.24 4.27
CA PRO A 82 5.82 8.15 3.34
C PRO A 82 5.11 7.04 4.10
N CYS A 83 4.03 6.51 3.52
CA CYS A 83 3.41 5.29 4.05
C CYS A 83 4.49 4.22 4.29
N GLY A 84 4.29 3.38 5.30
CA GLY A 84 5.12 2.22 5.58
C GLY A 84 6.58 2.51 5.92
N ASN A 85 7.02 3.77 6.05
CA ASN A 85 8.42 4.10 6.30
C ASN A 85 8.86 3.68 7.71
N LEU A 86 9.71 2.66 7.79
CA LEU A 86 10.24 2.14 9.05
C LEU A 86 11.35 3.02 9.64
N ARG A 87 11.95 3.96 8.88
CA ARG A 87 12.98 4.88 9.40
C ARG A 87 12.44 5.88 10.41
N VAL A 88 11.14 6.20 10.33
CA VAL A 88 10.50 7.05 11.32
C VAL A 88 10.70 6.44 12.71
N LEU A 89 10.63 5.10 12.84
CA LEU A 89 10.89 4.37 14.08
C LEU A 89 12.31 4.60 14.65
N SER A 90 13.26 5.07 13.84
CA SER A 90 14.69 5.18 14.16
C SER A 90 15.24 6.62 14.25
N GLU A 91 14.42 7.69 14.31
CA GLU A 91 14.90 9.10 14.16
C GLU A 91 14.61 10.14 15.29
N ASP A 92 13.90 9.82 16.39
CA ASP A 92 13.84 10.60 17.66
C ASP A 92 14.96 10.51 18.81
N SER A 93 16.00 11.36 18.83
CA SER A 93 17.33 11.27 19.52
C SER A 93 17.57 10.58 20.92
N LYS A 94 16.57 10.08 21.64
CA LYS A 94 16.67 9.22 22.83
C LYS A 94 17.05 7.75 22.54
N TRP A 95 16.97 7.27 21.30
CA TRP A 95 17.34 5.89 20.90
C TRP A 95 18.66 5.81 20.12
N ARG A 96 19.49 6.88 20.09
CA ARG A 96 20.84 6.85 19.45
C ARG A 96 21.82 5.82 20.05
N THR A 97 21.42 5.11 21.09
CA THR A 97 22.14 3.98 21.67
C THR A 97 21.22 2.75 21.76
N MET A 98 20.70 2.27 20.63
CA MET A 98 20.28 0.87 20.57
C MET A 98 20.38 0.29 19.16
N ASN A 99 20.89 -0.94 19.10
CA ASN A 99 21.29 -1.68 17.90
C ASN A 99 20.19 -1.77 16.84
N GLN A 100 20.59 -1.94 15.58
CA GLN A 100 19.76 -2.21 14.38
C GLN A 100 18.93 -3.52 14.44
N ASN A 101 18.72 -4.09 15.63
CA ASN A 101 18.10 -5.40 15.85
C ASN A 101 16.73 -5.32 16.58
N GLU A 102 16.09 -4.16 16.63
CA GLU A 102 14.74 -4.09 17.20
C GLU A 102 13.70 -4.75 16.27
N PRO A 103 12.85 -5.65 16.81
CA PRO A 103 11.82 -6.30 16.03
C PRO A 103 10.77 -5.27 15.59
N ILE A 104 10.35 -5.34 14.32
CA ILE A 104 9.34 -4.44 13.73
C ILE A 104 8.03 -4.44 14.53
N CYS A 105 7.71 -5.57 15.16
CA CYS A 105 6.57 -5.72 16.06
C CYS A 105 7.05 -6.05 17.48
N PRO A 106 7.46 -5.05 18.28
CA PRO A 106 7.92 -5.28 19.64
C PRO A 106 6.80 -5.88 20.48
N GLN A 107 7.13 -6.91 21.28
CA GLN A 107 6.14 -7.65 22.10
C GLN A 107 4.98 -8.23 21.28
N GLY A 108 5.21 -8.52 19.99
CA GLY A 108 4.20 -9.03 19.06
C GLY A 108 3.19 -7.97 18.58
N LYS A 109 3.33 -6.71 18.96
CA LYS A 109 2.45 -5.60 18.55
C LYS A 109 3.08 -4.80 17.41
N CYS A 110 2.42 -4.77 16.26
CA CYS A 110 2.91 -4.01 15.11
C CYS A 110 2.37 -2.57 15.12
N PRO A 111 3.14 -1.55 14.67
CA PRO A 111 2.72 -0.15 14.74
C PRO A 111 1.53 0.18 13.82
N TRP A 112 1.29 -0.61 12.77
CA TRP A 112 0.14 -0.43 11.86
C TRP A 112 -1.10 -1.22 12.25
N GLN A 113 -1.05 -2.02 13.32
CA GLN A 113 -2.16 -2.88 13.70
C GLN A 113 -3.30 -2.08 14.34
N VAL A 114 -4.52 -2.57 14.20
CA VAL A 114 -5.68 -2.12 14.97
C VAL A 114 -6.30 -3.35 15.63
N SER A 115 -6.55 -3.29 16.93
CA SER A 115 -7.20 -4.37 17.68
C SER A 115 -8.63 -3.99 18.03
N PHE A 116 -9.58 -4.87 17.72
CA PHE A 116 -11.00 -4.70 18.00
C PHE A 116 -11.28 -5.38 19.33
N VAL A 117 -11.61 -4.61 20.35
CA VAL A 117 -11.79 -5.07 21.73
C VAL A 117 -13.26 -4.98 22.09
N ASP A 118 -13.80 -6.06 22.66
CA ASP A 118 -15.19 -6.11 23.12
C ASP A 118 -15.38 -5.42 24.50
N LYS A 119 -16.58 -5.50 25.08
CA LYS A 119 -16.85 -4.96 26.42
C LYS A 119 -16.11 -5.69 27.54
N SER A 120 -15.79 -6.96 27.32
CA SER A 120 -15.11 -7.84 28.27
C SER A 120 -13.61 -7.51 28.36
N GLY A 121 -13.07 -6.86 27.33
CA GLY A 121 -11.66 -6.56 27.19
C GLY A 121 -10.90 -7.52 26.28
N ASP A 122 -11.62 -8.44 25.62
CA ASP A 122 -11.05 -9.46 24.74
C ASP A 122 -10.85 -8.91 23.32
N VAL A 123 -9.72 -9.24 22.71
CA VAL A 123 -9.45 -8.89 21.31
C VAL A 123 -10.17 -9.91 20.42
N ILE A 124 -11.21 -9.47 19.71
CA ILE A 124 -12.06 -10.33 18.88
C ILE A 124 -11.67 -10.32 17.40
N CYS A 125 -11.01 -9.24 16.96
CA CYS A 125 -10.65 -9.00 15.57
C CYS A 125 -9.44 -8.08 15.47
N GLN A 126 -8.82 -8.05 14.30
CA GLN A 126 -7.74 -7.14 13.98
C GLN A 126 -7.98 -6.40 12.66
N GLY A 127 -7.20 -5.35 12.44
CA GLY A 127 -7.22 -4.56 11.22
C GLY A 127 -5.91 -3.81 11.03
N VAL A 128 -5.89 -2.92 10.04
CA VAL A 128 -4.70 -2.20 9.63
C VAL A 128 -4.98 -0.75 9.28
N ILE A 129 -4.05 0.12 9.65
CA ILE A 129 -4.07 1.55 9.35
C ILE A 129 -3.59 1.75 7.92
N LEU A 130 -4.44 2.37 7.08
CA LEU A 130 -4.10 2.77 5.71
C LEU A 130 -4.00 4.29 5.54
N GLY A 131 -4.56 5.05 6.49
CA GLY A 131 -4.65 6.50 6.48
C GLY A 131 -4.92 7.02 7.88
N LYS A 132 -5.04 8.35 8.04
CA LYS A 132 -5.35 8.95 9.36
C LYS A 132 -6.76 8.63 9.80
N ARG A 133 -7.71 8.55 8.87
CA ARG A 133 -9.11 8.19 9.14
C ARG A 133 -9.49 6.82 8.56
N SER A 134 -8.54 6.10 7.97
CA SER A 134 -8.82 4.93 7.15
C SER A 134 -8.26 3.63 7.74
N ILE A 135 -9.16 2.71 8.10
CA ILE A 135 -8.82 1.37 8.60
C ILE A 135 -9.39 0.30 7.67
N LEU A 136 -8.60 -0.74 7.38
CA LEU A 136 -9.04 -1.92 6.65
C LEU A 136 -9.08 -3.15 7.56
N THR A 137 -10.12 -3.97 7.43
CA THR A 137 -10.29 -5.24 8.17
C THR A 137 -11.15 -6.22 7.35
N THR A 138 -11.56 -7.33 7.94
CA THR A 138 -12.50 -8.28 7.33
C THR A 138 -13.96 -7.88 7.56
N ALA A 139 -14.84 -8.28 6.66
CA ALA A 139 -16.27 -8.04 6.80
C ALA A 139 -16.89 -8.83 7.96
N ALA A 140 -16.37 -10.01 8.26
CA ALA A 140 -16.76 -10.80 9.42
C ALA A 140 -16.63 -10.00 10.74
N CYS A 141 -15.57 -9.19 10.88
CA CYS A 141 -15.35 -8.34 12.05
C CYS A 141 -16.41 -7.24 12.22
N MET A 142 -17.18 -6.92 11.18
CA MET A 142 -18.25 -5.91 11.25
C MET A 142 -19.58 -6.48 11.72
N THR A 143 -19.76 -7.81 11.67
CA THR A 143 -20.98 -8.47 12.16
C THR A 143 -20.98 -8.66 13.68
N THR A 144 -19.83 -8.53 14.33
CA THR A 144 -19.63 -8.68 15.77
C THR A 144 -19.95 -7.39 16.53
N GLY A 145 -21.21 -7.21 16.97
CA GLY A 145 -21.61 -6.34 18.09
C GLY A 145 -21.48 -4.80 17.93
N GLU A 146 -22.37 -4.07 18.59
CA GLU A 146 -22.44 -2.59 18.50
C GLU A 146 -21.44 -1.84 19.39
N ASN A 147 -20.73 -2.54 20.29
CA ASN A 147 -19.88 -1.93 21.31
C ASN A 147 -18.44 -2.44 21.24
N ILE A 148 -17.75 -2.09 20.15
CA ILE A 148 -16.32 -2.37 19.98
C ILE A 148 -15.51 -1.13 20.38
N THR A 149 -14.32 -1.35 20.94
CA THR A 149 -13.28 -0.32 21.09
C THR A 149 -12.12 -0.66 20.16
N LEU A 150 -11.66 0.30 19.37
CA LEU A 150 -10.47 0.15 18.54
C LEU A 150 -9.25 0.57 19.35
N VAL A 151 -8.25 -0.31 19.45
CA VAL A 151 -6.96 -0.01 20.07
C VAL A 151 -5.92 0.13 18.96
N ILE A 152 -5.25 1.27 18.88
CA ILE A 152 -4.43 1.66 17.74
C ILE A 152 -2.94 1.41 18.02
N GLY A 153 -2.28 0.76 17.06
CA GLY A 153 -0.83 0.60 17.01
C GLY A 153 -0.23 -0.01 18.29
N ASN A 154 0.90 0.55 18.70
CA ASN A 154 1.56 0.28 19.97
C ASN A 154 1.42 1.44 20.97
N SER A 155 0.67 2.49 20.63
CA SER A 155 0.50 3.68 21.46
C SER A 155 -0.48 3.48 22.64
N ASN A 156 -1.17 2.33 22.70
CA ASN A 156 -2.30 2.06 23.59
C ASN A 156 -3.45 3.11 23.48
N GLU A 157 -3.46 3.89 22.40
CA GLU A 157 -4.56 4.82 22.09
C GLU A 157 -5.85 4.03 21.85
N LYS A 158 -6.94 4.47 22.47
CA LYS A 158 -8.25 3.81 22.39
C LYS A 158 -9.25 4.75 21.72
N ILE A 159 -9.86 4.28 20.64
CA ILE A 159 -10.93 4.96 19.92
C ILE A 159 -12.21 4.15 20.11
N ASN A 160 -13.24 4.75 20.71
CA ASN A 160 -14.54 4.10 20.80
C ASN A 160 -15.13 3.90 19.40
N ALA A 161 -15.65 2.71 19.06
CA ALA A 161 -16.20 2.47 17.73
C ALA A 161 -17.46 3.28 17.41
N SER A 162 -18.05 3.96 18.40
CA SER A 162 -19.08 4.98 18.18
C SER A 162 -18.58 6.19 17.39
N ARG A 163 -17.25 6.38 17.31
CA ARG A 163 -16.56 7.41 16.52
C ARG A 163 -16.18 6.92 15.10
N VAL A 164 -16.75 5.79 14.65
CA VAL A 164 -16.63 5.32 13.27
C VAL A 164 -17.80 5.89 12.47
N THR A 165 -17.54 6.84 11.59
CA THR A 165 -18.57 7.53 10.79
C THR A 165 -19.21 6.60 9.78
N ARG A 166 -18.40 5.75 9.15
CA ARG A 166 -18.85 4.90 8.05
C ARG A 166 -18.17 3.54 8.05
N ARG A 167 -18.98 2.49 7.87
CA ARG A 167 -18.53 1.10 7.72
C ARG A 167 -18.95 0.62 6.35
N THR A 168 -17.98 0.35 5.48
CA THR A 168 -18.23 -0.10 4.11
C THR A 168 -17.77 -1.54 3.95
N VAL A 169 -18.72 -2.47 3.93
CA VAL A 169 -18.46 -3.88 3.59
C VAL A 169 -18.40 -4.01 2.07
N HIS A 170 -17.49 -4.83 1.56
CA HIS A 170 -17.39 -5.09 0.13
C HIS A 170 -18.71 -5.70 -0.41
N SER A 171 -19.26 -5.13 -1.49
CA SER A 171 -20.63 -5.43 -1.94
C SER A 171 -20.90 -6.88 -2.37
N ARG A 172 -19.84 -7.63 -2.71
CA ARG A 172 -19.91 -9.06 -3.07
C ARG A 172 -19.72 -10.00 -1.88
N TYR A 173 -19.48 -9.49 -0.68
CA TYR A 173 -19.34 -10.32 0.51
C TYR A 173 -20.66 -10.99 0.87
N SER A 174 -20.60 -12.27 1.20
CA SER A 174 -21.71 -13.02 1.80
C SER A 174 -21.28 -13.58 3.14
N SER A 175 -22.19 -13.56 4.12
CA SER A 175 -21.88 -14.01 5.49
C SER A 175 -21.38 -15.45 5.50
N GLY A 176 -20.24 -15.69 6.16
CA GLY A 176 -19.59 -17.00 6.22
C GLY A 176 -18.74 -17.37 4.98
N SER A 177 -18.78 -16.57 3.92
CA SER A 177 -17.91 -16.77 2.76
C SER A 177 -16.49 -16.26 3.03
N PRO A 178 -15.44 -17.00 2.64
CA PRO A 178 -14.07 -16.50 2.69
C PRO A 178 -13.78 -15.49 1.56
N ASP A 179 -14.57 -15.52 0.47
CA ASP A 179 -14.42 -14.63 -0.67
C ASP A 179 -14.99 -13.24 -0.38
N ASP A 180 -14.31 -12.20 -0.91
CA ASP A 180 -14.72 -10.80 -0.79
C ASP A 180 -14.90 -10.32 0.68
N ASN A 181 -14.30 -11.03 1.64
CA ASN A 181 -14.39 -10.75 3.08
C ASN A 181 -13.52 -9.55 3.51
N LEU A 182 -13.89 -8.34 3.06
CA LEU A 182 -13.24 -7.08 3.44
C LEU A 182 -14.26 -6.02 3.89
N ALA A 183 -13.83 -5.22 4.86
CA ALA A 183 -14.52 -4.01 5.27
C ALA A 183 -13.55 -2.85 5.44
N PHE A 184 -14.02 -1.66 5.11
CA PHE A 184 -13.30 -0.41 5.25
C PHE A 184 -14.03 0.47 6.26
N LEU A 185 -13.28 1.04 7.21
CA LEU A 185 -13.79 1.91 8.24
C LEU A 185 -13.24 3.31 8.07
N GLU A 186 -14.15 4.26 8.18
CA GLU A 186 -13.85 5.68 8.23
C GLU A 186 -14.04 6.18 9.67
N LEU A 187 -12.99 6.78 10.21
CA LEU A 187 -13.00 7.39 11.54
C LEU A 187 -13.47 8.84 11.46
N GLU A 188 -14.19 9.26 12.49
CA GLU A 188 -14.59 10.66 12.69
C GLU A 188 -13.37 11.56 12.89
N GLU A 189 -12.42 11.12 13.72
CA GLU A 189 -11.20 11.85 14.01
C GLU A 189 -9.97 11.17 13.42
N PRO A 190 -8.98 11.97 12.97
CA PRO A 190 -7.73 11.44 12.48
C PRO A 190 -6.88 10.86 13.62
N ILE A 191 -6.31 9.68 13.38
CA ILE A 191 -5.27 9.07 14.20
C ILE A 191 -3.98 9.90 14.08
N SER A 192 -3.28 10.05 15.22
CA SER A 192 -1.95 10.64 15.25
C SER A 192 -0.90 9.60 14.82
N LEU A 193 -0.36 9.76 13.61
CA LEU A 193 0.74 8.93 13.12
C LEU A 193 2.05 9.32 13.81
N GLY A 194 2.94 8.36 14.03
CA GLY A 194 4.23 8.53 14.69
C GLY A 194 4.95 7.21 14.94
N LEU A 195 5.91 7.18 15.87
CA LEU A 195 6.77 6.01 16.15
C LEU A 195 5.98 4.74 16.51
N GLY A 196 4.91 4.86 17.28
CA GLY A 196 4.09 3.70 17.70
C GLY A 196 2.97 3.36 16.73
N THR A 197 2.73 4.20 15.72
CA THR A 197 1.51 4.22 14.91
C THR A 197 1.83 4.65 13.49
N ILE A 198 1.96 3.69 12.57
CA ILE A 198 2.26 3.99 11.16
C ILE A 198 1.20 3.40 10.25
N GLN A 199 0.96 4.03 9.11
CA GLN A 199 0.12 3.47 8.05
C GLN A 199 0.94 2.57 7.13
N LEU A 200 0.35 1.52 6.56
CA LEU A 200 1.02 0.71 5.53
C LEU A 200 0.80 1.26 4.12
N CYS A 201 1.77 1.04 3.24
CA CYS A 201 1.58 1.32 1.81
C CYS A 201 0.72 0.24 1.14
N LEU A 202 -0.11 0.68 0.19
CA LEU A 202 -0.79 -0.21 -0.76
C LEU A 202 0.08 -0.36 -2.02
N PRO A 203 0.64 -1.54 -2.29
CA PRO A 203 1.48 -1.75 -3.47
C PRO A 203 0.65 -1.73 -4.76
N GLU A 204 1.32 -1.53 -5.90
CA GLU A 204 0.74 -1.89 -7.20
C GLU A 204 0.55 -3.40 -7.32
N LYS A 205 -0.45 -3.82 -8.11
CA LYS A 205 -0.82 -5.23 -8.23
C LYS A 205 0.36 -6.11 -8.63
N ASP A 206 1.08 -5.74 -9.68
CA ASP A 206 2.15 -6.57 -10.23
C ASP A 206 3.39 -6.57 -9.34
N PHE A 207 3.66 -5.45 -8.66
CA PHE A 207 4.72 -5.39 -7.64
C PHE A 207 4.39 -6.30 -6.45
N SER A 208 3.13 -6.26 -5.99
CA SER A 208 2.65 -7.13 -4.91
C SER A 208 2.79 -8.61 -5.28
N GLU A 209 2.27 -9.02 -6.43
CA GLU A 209 2.17 -10.43 -6.80
C GLU A 209 3.50 -11.04 -7.26
N ASN A 210 4.38 -10.26 -7.90
CA ASN A 210 5.62 -10.79 -8.48
C ASN A 210 6.87 -10.55 -7.61
N ILE A 211 6.86 -9.53 -6.75
CA ILE A 211 8.04 -9.15 -5.93
C ILE A 211 7.79 -9.36 -4.45
N LEU A 212 6.70 -8.81 -3.91
CA LEU A 212 6.43 -8.85 -2.47
C LEU A 212 5.95 -10.23 -1.99
N MET A 213 5.13 -10.91 -2.80
CA MET A 213 4.53 -12.20 -2.46
C MET A 213 5.19 -13.39 -3.16
N LYS A 214 6.45 -13.25 -3.57
CA LYS A 214 7.19 -14.33 -4.23
C LYS A 214 7.35 -15.52 -3.27
N SER A 215 7.13 -16.73 -3.77
CA SER A 215 7.26 -17.97 -2.98
C SER A 215 8.61 -18.02 -2.26
N GLY A 216 8.59 -18.39 -0.98
CA GLY A 216 9.75 -18.43 -0.09
C GLY A 216 10.18 -17.08 0.50
N LYS A 217 9.57 -15.97 0.09
CA LYS A 217 9.81 -14.66 0.73
C LYS A 217 9.09 -14.60 2.07
N GLU A 218 9.73 -14.01 3.06
CA GLU A 218 9.15 -13.82 4.40
C GLU A 218 8.25 -12.59 4.45
N ALA A 219 7.26 -12.62 5.34
CA ALA A 219 6.44 -11.47 5.69
C ALA A 219 6.38 -11.27 7.20
N VAL A 220 5.90 -10.09 7.59
CA VAL A 220 5.67 -9.68 8.97
C VAL A 220 4.18 -9.80 9.26
N VAL A 221 3.84 -10.54 10.31
CA VAL A 221 2.48 -10.66 10.85
C VAL A 221 2.45 -10.18 12.30
N VAL A 222 1.26 -9.83 12.79
CA VAL A 222 1.03 -9.57 14.21
C VAL A 222 1.43 -10.81 15.01
N GLY A 223 2.08 -10.62 16.17
CA GLY A 223 2.65 -11.71 16.98
C GLY A 223 4.17 -11.84 16.89
N GLY A 224 4.82 -11.27 15.86
CA GLY A 224 6.24 -10.89 15.80
C GLY A 224 7.34 -11.96 15.94
N ALA A 225 7.06 -13.13 16.53
CA ALA A 225 8.05 -14.18 16.79
C ALA A 225 8.31 -15.06 15.56
N ASN A 226 7.27 -15.34 14.77
CA ASN A 226 7.37 -16.15 13.55
C ASN A 226 7.19 -15.25 12.32
N LYS A 227 8.08 -15.40 11.34
CA LYS A 227 7.96 -14.77 10.02
C LYS A 227 7.47 -15.82 9.03
N PRO A 228 6.17 -15.83 8.68
CA PRO A 228 5.68 -16.80 7.73
C PRO A 228 6.23 -16.52 6.33
N SER A 229 6.40 -17.58 5.53
CA SER A 229 6.89 -17.50 4.15
C SER A 229 5.77 -17.76 3.15
N TYR A 230 5.73 -17.00 2.05
CA TYR A 230 4.74 -17.20 0.99
C TYR A 230 4.90 -18.55 0.30
N LEU A 231 3.78 -19.19 -0.02
CA LEU A 231 3.75 -20.43 -0.79
C LEU A 231 3.15 -20.22 -2.19
N SER A 232 3.56 -21.06 -3.13
CA SER A 232 2.90 -21.13 -4.43
C SER A 232 1.50 -21.72 -4.30
N LEU A 233 0.61 -21.37 -5.23
CA LEU A 233 -0.78 -21.81 -5.21
C LEU A 233 -0.89 -23.35 -5.26
N ASP A 234 -0.05 -24.01 -6.05
CA ASP A 234 -0.03 -25.48 -6.16
C ASP A 234 0.37 -26.14 -4.82
N VAL A 235 1.37 -25.58 -4.14
CA VAL A 235 1.77 -26.07 -2.81
C VAL A 235 0.64 -25.86 -1.80
N CYS A 236 -0.01 -24.70 -1.81
CA CYS A 236 -1.17 -24.43 -0.96
C CYS A 236 -2.27 -25.48 -1.15
N HIS A 237 -2.63 -25.80 -2.40
CA HIS A 237 -3.65 -26.80 -2.71
C HIS A 237 -3.26 -28.21 -2.26
N SER A 238 -1.97 -28.57 -2.36
CA SER A 238 -1.50 -29.89 -1.92
C SER A 238 -1.38 -30.03 -0.40
N LYS A 239 -1.11 -28.94 0.31
CA LYS A 239 -0.73 -28.94 1.74
C LYS A 239 -1.92 -28.64 2.66
N LEU A 240 -2.84 -27.77 2.25
CA LEU A 240 -3.92 -27.30 3.09
C LEU A 240 -5.22 -28.08 2.86
N ASN A 241 -5.74 -28.68 3.93
CA ASN A 241 -7.08 -29.27 3.95
C ASN A 241 -8.10 -28.24 4.46
N LEU A 242 -8.54 -27.36 3.56
CA LEU A 242 -9.49 -26.29 3.87
C LEU A 242 -10.95 -26.75 3.68
N SER A 243 -11.86 -26.20 4.48
CA SER A 243 -13.31 -26.37 4.29
C SER A 243 -13.86 -25.61 3.09
N PHE A 244 -13.03 -24.81 2.41
CA PHE A 244 -13.38 -24.00 1.26
C PHE A 244 -12.30 -24.07 0.17
N ALA A 245 -12.68 -23.79 -1.06
CA ALA A 245 -11.74 -23.76 -2.18
C ALA A 245 -10.88 -22.50 -2.16
N LEU A 246 -9.55 -22.64 -2.27
CA LEU A 246 -8.66 -21.51 -2.50
C LEU A 246 -8.91 -20.92 -3.89
N THR A 247 -9.17 -19.62 -3.94
CA THR A 247 -9.34 -18.86 -5.19
C THR A 247 -8.11 -17.99 -5.44
N ASN A 248 -8.00 -17.39 -6.63
CA ASN A 248 -6.93 -16.44 -6.94
C ASN A 248 -6.99 -15.13 -6.11
N LYS A 249 -8.09 -14.91 -5.36
CA LYS A 249 -8.30 -13.83 -4.39
C LYS A 249 -7.65 -14.11 -3.04
N MET A 250 -7.04 -15.29 -2.88
CA MET A 250 -6.38 -15.71 -1.65
C MET A 250 -4.94 -16.13 -1.94
N PHE A 251 -4.18 -16.28 -0.86
CA PHE A 251 -2.87 -16.93 -0.87
C PHE A 251 -2.64 -17.60 0.49
N CYS A 252 -1.67 -18.51 0.54
CA CYS A 252 -1.28 -19.12 1.80
C CYS A 252 0.20 -18.92 2.12
N MET A 253 0.52 -19.11 3.39
CA MET A 253 1.85 -19.02 3.93
C MET A 253 2.10 -20.15 4.92
N GLU A 254 3.36 -20.48 5.15
CA GLU A 254 3.76 -21.39 6.21
C GLU A 254 4.59 -20.68 7.27
N GLU A 255 4.34 -20.99 8.54
CA GLU A 255 5.24 -20.60 9.63
C GLU A 255 6.42 -21.58 9.64
N GLN A 256 7.65 -21.06 9.72
CA GLN A 256 8.80 -21.91 10.03
C GLN A 256 8.80 -22.20 11.54
N GLU A 257 8.85 -23.49 11.90
CA GLU A 257 9.05 -23.88 13.29
C GLU A 257 10.45 -23.43 13.74
N ALA A 258 10.54 -22.68 14.84
CA ALA A 258 11.82 -22.41 15.48
C ALA A 258 12.50 -23.76 15.81
N GLU A 259 13.78 -23.90 15.48
CA GLU A 259 14.58 -25.11 15.76
C GLU A 259 14.60 -25.40 17.28
N GLY A 260 13.61 -26.16 17.75
CA GLY A 260 13.45 -26.57 19.13
C GLY A 260 13.27 -28.08 19.20
N THR A 261 14.28 -28.76 19.77
CA THR A 261 14.33 -30.17 20.21
C THR A 261 13.43 -31.19 19.49
N VAL A 262 14.09 -32.13 18.82
CA VAL A 262 13.65 -33.30 18.03
C VAL A 262 12.54 -34.21 18.62
N GLN A 263 11.88 -33.86 19.72
CA GLN A 263 10.89 -34.71 20.41
C GLN A 263 9.41 -34.37 20.18
N GLN A 264 9.06 -33.50 19.22
CA GLN A 264 7.65 -33.23 18.88
C GLN A 264 7.21 -33.67 17.48
N ARG A 265 7.91 -34.62 16.85
CA ARG A 265 7.52 -35.17 15.53
C ARG A 265 6.35 -36.16 15.54
N LEU A 266 5.60 -36.30 16.64
CA LEU A 266 4.44 -37.18 16.71
C LEU A 266 3.32 -36.54 17.53
N LYS A 267 2.56 -35.65 16.90
CA LYS A 267 1.09 -35.53 17.02
C LYS A 267 0.61 -34.43 16.07
N HIS A 268 -0.22 -34.81 15.12
CA HIS A 268 -1.09 -33.88 14.37
C HIS A 268 -2.12 -33.29 15.36
N LYS A 269 -1.67 -32.48 16.32
CA LYS A 269 -2.56 -31.80 17.24
C LYS A 269 -2.94 -30.49 16.56
N LYS A 270 -4.26 -30.31 16.33
CA LYS A 270 -4.85 -29.06 15.85
C LYS A 270 -4.20 -27.87 16.58
N LYS A 271 -3.48 -27.02 15.83
CA LYS A 271 -2.80 -25.84 16.37
C LYS A 271 -3.79 -24.68 16.28
N GLU A 272 -4.11 -24.08 17.41
CA GLU A 272 -4.89 -22.85 17.45
C GLU A 272 -4.10 -21.73 16.78
N CYS A 273 -4.80 -20.85 16.06
CA CYS A 273 -4.18 -19.79 15.31
C CYS A 273 -3.84 -18.64 16.27
N ASP A 274 -2.56 -18.22 16.28
CA ASP A 274 -2.13 -17.03 17.05
C ASP A 274 -2.66 -15.73 16.42
N LEU A 275 -3.16 -15.79 15.18
CA LEU A 275 -3.74 -14.69 14.42
C LEU A 275 -5.26 -14.65 14.53
N LEU A 276 -5.81 -13.43 14.50
CA LEU A 276 -7.25 -13.17 14.53
C LEU A 276 -7.74 -12.71 13.16
N ALA A 277 -9.04 -12.83 12.91
CA ALA A 277 -9.64 -12.35 11.67
C ALA A 277 -9.26 -10.88 11.40
N GLY A 278 -8.74 -10.60 10.20
CA GLY A 278 -8.29 -9.25 9.83
C GLY A 278 -6.89 -8.87 10.28
N SER A 279 -6.12 -9.77 10.92
CA SER A 279 -4.69 -9.56 11.17
C SER A 279 -3.97 -9.23 9.86
N PRO A 280 -3.26 -8.09 9.76
CA PRO A 280 -2.54 -7.75 8.55
C PRO A 280 -1.26 -8.57 8.40
N VAL A 281 -0.93 -8.88 7.15
CA VAL A 281 0.39 -9.34 6.74
C VAL A 281 1.05 -8.31 5.85
N ALA A 282 2.28 -7.94 6.19
CA ALA A 282 3.05 -6.92 5.51
C ALA A 282 4.38 -7.49 4.99
N THR A 283 4.76 -7.14 3.78
CA THR A 283 6.11 -7.42 3.26
C THR A 283 6.93 -6.15 3.32
N VAL A 284 8.15 -6.26 3.84
CA VAL A 284 9.10 -5.14 3.85
C VAL A 284 9.98 -5.24 2.61
N GLU A 285 10.02 -4.18 1.83
CA GLU A 285 10.97 -3.99 0.73
C GLU A 285 11.79 -2.73 1.00
N GLY A 286 13.11 -2.88 1.15
CA GLY A 286 13.96 -1.80 1.64
C GLY A 286 13.54 -1.34 3.04
N ASN A 287 13.12 -0.08 3.15
CA ASN A 287 12.66 0.52 4.42
C ASN A 287 11.15 0.77 4.45
N THR A 288 10.40 0.17 3.52
CA THR A 288 8.96 0.40 3.38
C THR A 288 8.19 -0.90 3.58
N ALA A 289 7.20 -0.85 4.48
CA ALA A 289 6.26 -1.94 4.71
C ALA A 289 5.01 -1.79 3.82
N PHE A 290 4.70 -2.84 3.08
CA PHE A 290 3.57 -2.91 2.15
C PHE A 290 2.55 -3.94 2.63
N LEU A 291 1.28 -3.55 2.65
CA LEU A 291 0.19 -4.47 2.95
C LEU A 291 -0.02 -5.44 1.78
N THR A 292 0.09 -6.74 2.03
CA THR A 292 -0.14 -7.79 1.02
C THR A 292 -1.41 -8.59 1.27
N GLY A 293 -1.84 -8.73 2.53
CA GLY A 293 -3.03 -9.49 2.86
C GLY A 293 -3.61 -9.24 4.24
N LEU A 294 -4.79 -9.82 4.46
CA LEU A 294 -5.48 -9.89 5.75
C LEU A 294 -5.81 -11.34 6.08
N PHE A 295 -5.52 -11.78 7.29
CA PHE A 295 -5.74 -13.16 7.72
C PHE A 295 -7.23 -13.51 7.66
N LEU A 296 -7.54 -14.62 7.00
CA LEU A 296 -8.86 -15.22 7.03
C LEU A 296 -8.98 -16.04 8.30
N SER A 297 -10.07 -15.90 9.04
CA SER A 297 -10.31 -16.71 10.24
C SER A 297 -10.31 -18.20 9.89
N GLN A 298 -9.45 -18.98 10.54
CA GLN A 298 -9.34 -20.43 10.37
C GLN A 298 -9.35 -21.11 11.74
N SER A 299 -9.91 -22.32 11.81
CA SER A 299 -9.95 -23.07 13.07
C SER A 299 -8.69 -23.90 13.34
N ASP A 300 -7.89 -24.18 12.30
CA ASP A 300 -6.66 -24.97 12.38
C ASP A 300 -5.59 -24.33 11.51
N CYS A 301 -4.50 -23.89 12.13
CA CYS A 301 -3.35 -23.28 11.47
C CYS A 301 -2.13 -24.23 11.39
N SER A 302 -2.28 -25.51 11.77
CA SER A 302 -1.16 -26.48 11.75
C SER A 302 -0.60 -26.74 10.36
N GLN A 303 -1.41 -26.57 9.31
CA GLN A 303 -1.02 -26.84 7.93
C GLN A 303 -0.55 -25.59 7.18
N GLY A 304 -0.81 -24.41 7.74
CA GLY A 304 -0.47 -23.11 7.17
C GLY A 304 -1.55 -22.06 7.41
N LEU A 305 -1.27 -20.84 6.99
CA LEU A 305 -2.08 -19.63 7.18
C LEU A 305 -2.65 -19.18 5.84
N VAL A 306 -3.92 -18.76 5.80
CA VAL A 306 -4.57 -18.28 4.58
C VAL A 306 -5.00 -16.83 4.73
N PHE A 307 -4.74 -16.05 3.70
CA PHE A 307 -4.98 -14.61 3.68
C PHE A 307 -5.80 -14.20 2.47
N THR A 308 -6.64 -13.18 2.66
CA THR A 308 -7.22 -12.40 1.56
C THR A 308 -6.11 -11.63 0.86
N LYS A 309 -6.04 -11.73 -0.47
CA LYS A 309 -5.04 -11.08 -1.30
C LYS A 309 -5.43 -9.63 -1.61
N VAL A 310 -4.77 -8.66 -0.95
CA VAL A 310 -5.11 -7.23 -1.08
C VAL A 310 -4.93 -6.70 -2.51
N SER A 311 -3.96 -7.21 -3.27
CA SER A 311 -3.73 -6.84 -4.68
C SER A 311 -4.97 -6.97 -5.57
N ARG A 312 -5.91 -7.86 -5.21
CA ARG A 312 -7.15 -8.14 -5.96
C ARG A 312 -8.29 -7.17 -5.64
N TYR A 313 -8.13 -6.34 -4.61
CA TYR A 313 -9.13 -5.39 -4.14
C TYR A 313 -8.65 -3.93 -4.19
N LEU A 314 -7.44 -3.67 -4.73
CA LEU A 314 -6.85 -2.33 -4.79
C LEU A 314 -7.79 -1.26 -5.39
N PRO A 315 -8.53 -1.49 -6.50
CA PRO A 315 -9.42 -0.46 -7.04
C PRO A 315 -10.53 -0.05 -6.06
N TRP A 316 -11.07 -1.01 -5.30
CA TRP A 316 -12.10 -0.76 -4.29
C TRP A 316 -11.51 -0.02 -3.07
N ILE A 317 -10.37 -0.49 -2.57
CA ILE A 317 -9.69 0.11 -1.41
C ILE A 317 -9.24 1.54 -1.73
N ARG A 318 -8.55 1.75 -2.84
CA ARG A 318 -8.02 3.06 -3.24
C ARG A 318 -9.13 4.09 -3.43
N LYS A 319 -10.26 3.70 -4.00
CA LYS A 319 -11.41 4.60 -4.15
C LYS A 319 -11.90 5.12 -2.80
N LEU A 320 -12.03 4.25 -1.81
CA LEU A 320 -12.50 4.62 -0.46
C LEU A 320 -11.43 5.44 0.28
N LEU A 321 -10.17 5.00 0.23
CA LEU A 321 -9.04 5.70 0.84
C LEU A 321 -8.92 7.13 0.31
N LEU A 322 -9.00 7.32 -1.01
CA LEU A 322 -8.92 8.64 -1.64
C LEU A 322 -10.10 9.52 -1.22
N SER A 323 -11.32 9.01 -1.16
CA SER A 323 -12.46 9.82 -0.70
C SER A 323 -12.32 10.25 0.75
N THR A 324 -11.95 9.32 1.63
CA THR A 324 -11.88 9.54 3.07
C THR A 324 -10.74 10.49 3.46
N GLU A 325 -9.55 10.32 2.90
CA GLU A 325 -8.40 11.16 3.25
C GLU A 325 -8.41 12.52 2.52
N ALA A 326 -9.07 12.63 1.36
CA ALA A 326 -9.21 13.92 0.66
C ALA A 326 -10.15 14.90 1.38
N ASP A 327 -11.14 14.39 2.13
CA ASP A 327 -12.07 15.25 2.88
C ASP A 327 -11.36 16.03 4.00
N MET A 328 -10.22 15.54 4.50
CA MET A 328 -9.34 16.28 5.42
C MET A 328 -8.67 17.53 4.78
N VAL A 329 -8.51 17.54 3.45
CA VAL A 329 -7.92 18.69 2.73
C VAL A 329 -8.97 19.79 2.55
N ARG A 330 -10.24 19.42 2.35
CA ARG A 330 -11.34 20.38 2.20
C ARG A 330 -11.74 21.05 3.51
N GLU A 331 -11.75 20.33 4.64
CA GLU A 331 -12.10 20.92 5.95
C GLU A 331 -11.13 22.04 6.40
N LYS A 332 -9.90 22.08 5.90
CA LYS A 332 -8.92 23.14 6.22
C LYS A 332 -8.94 24.36 5.29
N LEU A 333 -9.67 24.31 4.17
CA LEU A 333 -9.78 25.44 3.24
C LEU A 333 -10.95 26.38 3.56
N TYR A 334 -11.72 26.08 4.60
CA TYR A 334 -12.88 26.86 5.05
C TYR A 334 -12.69 27.47 6.46
N PHE A 335 -11.47 27.45 7.01
CA PHE A 335 -11.12 28.11 8.27
C PHE A 335 -9.95 29.07 8.09
#